data_AF-A0AA39IQS6-F1
#
_entry.id   AF-A0AA39IQS6-F1
#
_cell.length_a   1.000
_cell.length_b   1.000
_cell.length_c   1.000
_cell.angle_alpha   90.00
_cell.angle_beta   90.00
_cell.angle_gamma   90.00
#
_symmetry.space_group_name_H-M   'P 1'
#
loop_
_entity.id
_entity.type
_entity.pdbx_description
1 polymer ?
#
loop_
_entity_poly.entity_id
_entity_poly.type
_entity_poly.pdbx_seq_one_letter_code
_entity_poly.pdbx_strand_id
1 'polypeptide(L)'
;MNKLCDEGLMLSEHTGLLAVYGIKTLVCFLGLFLLVYVYIYQNPTKSFHINSQIIFQFHCCFVVAGIVGTSLSDGFDLMRFTVVKAIRAANPQFEDCLVPPMSPYVGVALKSIKVFGNNGVVYTTTALAIERIVSSLQLESYEQKNSILGWTLSAISLMASGVLVAIRVGLADYSKDLSITSFTAAATGFSMRLQYSCAAVEVLTAFLLFVLLGLNIRRLKRRERIVNSLAYKAQIRENVSATALAFPLAFLHFVVYLPTGVVMPTWALSKTDLSERMQAVAMSDFMPLYFAFFPLVLWWRNRAKKVNIANLFVNNLIRTGDTKGEKDGLETAKYFEILNKMLK
;
A
#
# COMPACT_ATOMS: atom_id res chain seq x y z
N MET A 1 30.32 3.47 -25.47
CA MET A 1 30.36 2.28 -24.58
C MET A 1 31.20 2.55 -23.34
N ASN A 2 32.47 2.95 -23.47
CA ASN A 2 33.39 3.18 -22.34
C ASN A 2 32.80 4.05 -21.22
N LYS A 3 32.22 5.22 -21.56
CA LYS A 3 31.60 6.12 -20.56
C LYS A 3 30.52 5.44 -19.69
N LEU A 4 29.65 4.60 -20.28
CA LEU A 4 28.59 3.92 -19.52
C LEU A 4 29.16 2.82 -18.62
N CYS A 5 30.27 2.20 -19.04
CA CYS A 5 30.96 1.23 -18.21
C CYS A 5 31.61 1.90 -17.00
N ASP A 6 32.29 3.03 -17.22
CA ASP A 6 32.92 3.83 -16.18
C ASP A 6 31.88 4.33 -15.16
N GLU A 7 30.73 4.80 -15.65
CA GLU A 7 29.59 5.19 -14.79
C GLU A 7 29.07 3.99 -13.97
N GLY A 8 28.87 2.84 -14.60
CA GLY A 8 28.43 1.62 -13.92
C GLY A 8 29.43 1.16 -12.86
N LEU A 9 30.73 1.27 -13.16
CA LEU A 9 31.80 0.95 -12.22
C LEU A 9 31.79 1.93 -11.03
N MET A 10 31.72 3.24 -11.26
CA MET A 10 31.61 4.24 -10.19
C MET A 10 30.39 4.00 -9.29
N LEU A 11 29.22 3.71 -9.87
CA LEU A 11 28.01 3.40 -9.10
C LEU A 11 28.17 2.13 -8.28
N SER A 12 28.84 1.11 -8.82
CA SER A 12 29.10 -0.16 -8.12
C SER A 12 30.07 0.00 -6.94
N GLU A 13 30.91 1.03 -6.93
CA GLU A 13 31.87 1.29 -5.86
C GLU A 13 31.28 2.14 -4.74
N HIS A 14 30.11 2.76 -4.99
CA HIS A 14 29.41 3.55 -4.00
C HIS A 14 28.73 2.66 -2.95
N THR A 15 29.43 2.37 -1.85
CA THR A 15 28.98 1.46 -0.77
C THR A 15 27.59 1.81 -0.22
N GLY A 16 27.27 3.09 -0.05
CA GLY A 16 25.95 3.53 0.39
C GLY A 16 24.83 3.15 -0.58
N LEU A 17 25.12 3.11 -1.89
CA LEU A 17 24.16 2.73 -2.92
C LEU A 17 23.85 1.24 -2.88
N LEU A 18 24.90 0.42 -2.77
CA LEU A 18 24.75 -1.02 -2.60
C LEU A 18 24.01 -1.39 -1.31
N ALA A 19 24.34 -0.71 -0.20
CA ALA A 19 23.66 -0.93 1.08
C ALA A 19 22.16 -0.62 0.98
N VAL A 20 21.80 0.51 0.35
CA VAL A 20 20.38 0.87 0.14
C VAL A 20 19.66 -0.15 -0.74
N TYR A 21 20.26 -0.61 -1.85
CA TYR A 21 19.65 -1.66 -2.66
C TYR A 21 19.50 -2.99 -1.92
N GLY A 22 20.51 -3.39 -1.15
CA GLY A 22 20.44 -4.58 -0.29
C GLY A 22 19.30 -4.49 0.71
N ILE A 23 19.21 -3.39 1.47
CA ILE A 23 18.16 -3.16 2.46
C ILE A 23 16.79 -3.16 1.80
N LYS A 24 16.60 -2.45 0.69
CA LYS A 24 15.31 -2.38 -0.01
C LYS A 24 14.83 -3.74 -0.47
N THR A 25 15.71 -4.51 -1.10
CA THR A 25 15.39 -5.85 -1.59
C THR A 25 15.04 -6.79 -0.43
N LEU A 26 15.81 -6.76 0.67
CA LEU A 26 15.49 -7.53 1.88
C LEU A 26 14.15 -7.14 2.51
N VAL A 27 13.89 -5.84 2.64
CA VAL A 27 12.62 -5.31 3.18
C VAL A 27 11.44 -5.70 2.28
N CYS A 28 11.62 -5.72 0.96
CA CYS A 28 10.61 -6.18 0.01
C CYS A 28 10.26 -7.67 0.21
N PHE A 29 11.28 -8.54 0.35
CA PHE A 29 11.05 -9.96 0.62
C PHE A 29 10.36 -10.20 1.96
N LEU A 30 10.78 -9.49 3.00
CA LEU A 30 10.12 -9.53 4.31
C LEU A 30 8.67 -9.06 4.21
N GLY A 31 8.42 -7.94 3.52
CA GLY A 31 7.08 -7.41 3.29
C GLY A 31 6.18 -8.40 2.55
N LEU A 32 6.68 -9.07 1.52
CA LEU A 32 5.93 -10.09 0.79
C LEU A 32 5.55 -11.26 1.70
N PHE A 33 6.51 -11.79 2.44
CA PHE A 33 6.28 -12.89 3.37
C PHE A 33 5.23 -12.53 4.43
N LEU A 34 5.36 -11.34 5.05
CA LEU A 34 4.41 -10.86 6.05
C LEU A 34 3.02 -10.62 5.45
N LEU A 35 2.93 -10.10 4.23
CA LEU A 35 1.65 -9.86 3.56
C LEU A 35 0.93 -11.18 3.25
N VAL A 36 1.65 -12.17 2.71
CA VAL A 36 1.10 -13.52 2.46
C VAL A 36 0.63 -14.14 3.77
N TYR A 37 1.44 -14.07 4.83
CA TYR A 37 1.08 -14.57 6.15
C TYR A 37 -0.20 -13.91 6.69
N VAL A 38 -0.29 -12.59 6.67
CA VAL A 38 -1.47 -11.86 7.16
C VAL A 38 -2.71 -12.18 6.33
N TYR A 39 -2.56 -12.28 5.01
CA TYR A 39 -3.68 -12.58 4.12
C TYR A 39 -4.28 -13.96 4.40
N ILE A 40 -3.43 -14.99 4.51
CA ILE A 40 -3.86 -16.37 4.77
C ILE A 40 -4.49 -16.51 6.17
N TYR A 41 -3.83 -15.99 7.21
CA TYR A 41 -4.20 -16.32 8.59
C TYR A 41 -5.17 -15.34 9.26
N GLN A 42 -5.32 -14.12 8.74
CA GLN A 42 -6.10 -13.10 9.44
C GLN A 42 -7.34 -12.59 8.70
N ASN A 43 -7.45 -12.79 7.39
CA ASN A 43 -8.60 -12.30 6.60
C ASN A 43 -8.95 -10.82 6.92
N PRO A 44 -8.02 -9.88 6.72
CA PRO A 44 -8.18 -8.48 7.13
C PRO A 44 -9.40 -7.78 6.51
N THR A 45 -9.91 -8.31 5.38
CA THR A 45 -11.02 -7.72 4.64
C THR A 45 -12.40 -7.96 5.26
N LYS A 46 -12.58 -9.03 6.05
CA LYS A 46 -13.91 -9.47 6.51
C LYS A 46 -14.70 -8.43 7.32
N SER A 47 -14.03 -7.42 7.87
CA SER A 47 -14.69 -6.38 8.66
C SER A 47 -15.13 -5.14 7.90
N PHE A 48 -14.80 -5.06 6.62
CA PHE A 48 -15.16 -3.91 5.79
C PHE A 48 -16.44 -4.17 5.01
N HIS A 49 -17.14 -3.10 4.64
CA HIS A 49 -18.17 -3.15 3.61
C HIS A 49 -17.58 -3.64 2.27
N ILE A 50 -18.40 -4.30 1.44
CA ILE A 50 -17.96 -4.94 0.18
C ILE A 50 -17.19 -4.00 -0.75
N ASN A 51 -17.61 -2.73 -0.84
CA ASN A 51 -16.90 -1.71 -1.63
C ASN A 51 -15.46 -1.48 -1.15
N SER A 52 -15.29 -1.28 0.16
CA SER A 52 -13.97 -1.15 0.81
C SER A 52 -13.14 -2.43 0.66
N GLN A 53 -13.76 -3.62 0.73
CA GLN A 53 -13.05 -4.89 0.52
C GLN A 53 -12.43 -4.96 -0.87
N ILE A 54 -13.19 -4.60 -1.91
CA ILE A 54 -12.71 -4.60 -3.30
C ILE A 54 -11.56 -3.60 -3.48
N ILE A 55 -11.71 -2.37 -2.99
CA ILE A 55 -10.65 -1.35 -3.07
C ILE A 55 -9.39 -1.83 -2.34
N PHE A 56 -9.55 -2.44 -1.17
CA PHE A 56 -8.44 -2.97 -0.39
C PHE A 56 -7.74 -4.15 -1.08
N GLN A 57 -8.48 -5.03 -1.77
CA GLN A 57 -7.87 -6.10 -2.56
C GLN A 57 -7.01 -5.54 -3.69
N PHE A 58 -7.52 -4.56 -4.44
CA PHE A 58 -6.74 -3.86 -5.46
C PHE A 58 -5.49 -3.18 -4.87
N HIS A 59 -5.66 -2.54 -3.72
CA HIS A 59 -4.54 -1.94 -2.98
C HIS A 59 -3.46 -2.98 -2.64
N CYS A 60 -3.83 -4.15 -2.11
CA CYS A 60 -2.89 -5.24 -1.88
C CYS A 60 -2.21 -5.73 -3.17
N CYS A 61 -2.95 -5.83 -4.29
CA CYS A 61 -2.36 -6.18 -5.58
C CYS A 61 -1.31 -5.14 -6.04
N PHE A 62 -1.57 -3.85 -5.85
CA PHE A 62 -0.59 -2.79 -6.15
C PHE A 62 0.62 -2.82 -5.22
N VAL A 63 0.43 -3.12 -3.93
CA VAL A 63 1.55 -3.35 -2.99
C VAL A 63 2.42 -4.52 -3.46
N VAL A 64 1.82 -5.65 -3.85
CA VAL A 64 2.56 -6.80 -4.40
C VAL A 64 3.30 -6.41 -5.68
N ALA A 65 2.66 -5.69 -6.60
CA ALA A 65 3.32 -5.20 -7.81
C ALA A 65 4.50 -4.26 -7.48
N GLY A 66 4.36 -3.38 -6.49
CA GLY A 66 5.43 -2.50 -6.02
C GLY A 66 6.60 -3.26 -5.40
N ILE A 67 6.32 -4.30 -4.60
CA ILE A 67 7.32 -5.20 -4.01
C ILE A 67 8.09 -5.94 -5.11
N VAL A 68 7.37 -6.56 -6.05
CA VAL A 68 7.98 -7.30 -7.17
C VAL A 68 8.80 -6.36 -8.04
N GLY A 69 8.22 -5.21 -8.41
CA GLY A 69 8.92 -4.21 -9.21
C GLY A 69 10.19 -3.68 -8.54
N THR A 70 10.15 -3.42 -7.23
CA THR A 70 11.34 -2.99 -6.47
C THR A 70 12.39 -4.09 -6.38
N SER A 71 11.98 -5.31 -6.07
CA SER A 71 12.90 -6.45 -5.97
C SER A 71 13.56 -6.74 -7.31
N LEU A 72 12.81 -6.63 -8.41
CA LEU A 72 13.34 -6.78 -9.76
C LEU A 72 14.24 -5.61 -10.13
N SER A 73 13.83 -4.35 -9.94
CA SER A 73 14.65 -3.20 -10.38
C SER A 73 15.91 -3.05 -9.53
N ASP A 74 15.75 -2.94 -8.22
CA ASP A 74 16.83 -2.60 -7.30
C ASP A 74 17.67 -3.86 -6.99
N GLY A 75 17.04 -5.04 -6.97
CA GLY A 75 17.74 -6.32 -6.82
C GLY A 75 18.54 -6.72 -8.07
N PHE A 76 18.06 -6.39 -9.28
CA PHE A 76 18.83 -6.61 -10.51
C PHE A 76 20.09 -5.72 -10.54
N ASP A 77 19.96 -4.44 -10.19
CA ASP A 77 21.12 -3.54 -10.07
C ASP A 77 22.10 -4.02 -8.99
N LEU A 78 21.61 -4.46 -7.82
CA LEU A 78 22.45 -5.04 -6.78
C LEU A 78 23.23 -6.25 -7.27
N MET A 79 22.55 -7.20 -7.93
CA MET A 79 23.18 -8.40 -8.50
C MET A 79 24.24 -8.03 -9.55
N ARG A 80 23.93 -7.05 -10.41
CA ARG A 80 24.85 -6.60 -11.45
C ARG A 80 26.10 -5.93 -10.87
N PHE A 81 25.93 -5.06 -9.88
CA PHE A 81 27.03 -4.32 -9.26
C PHE A 81 27.89 -5.17 -8.32
N THR A 82 27.40 -6.31 -7.85
CA THR A 82 28.13 -7.20 -6.93
C THR A 82 28.56 -8.49 -7.62
N VAL A 83 27.60 -9.39 -7.88
CA VAL A 83 27.85 -10.75 -8.39
C VAL A 83 28.41 -10.73 -9.81
N VAL A 84 27.77 -9.99 -10.73
CA VAL A 84 28.23 -9.94 -12.13
C VAL A 84 29.60 -9.27 -12.24
N LYS A 85 29.81 -8.16 -11.51
CA LYS A 85 31.12 -7.50 -11.39
C LYS A 85 32.19 -8.48 -10.91
N ALA A 86 31.94 -9.22 -9.83
CA ALA A 86 32.90 -10.19 -9.28
C ALA A 86 33.23 -11.33 -10.25
N ILE A 87 32.22 -11.88 -10.92
CA ILE A 87 32.41 -12.94 -11.92
C ILE A 87 33.24 -12.43 -13.10
N ARG A 88 32.99 -11.21 -13.59
CA ARG A 88 33.75 -10.63 -14.71
C ARG A 88 35.17 -10.26 -14.31
N ALA A 89 35.38 -9.73 -13.10
CA ALA A 89 36.71 -9.42 -12.59
C ALA A 89 37.60 -10.67 -12.45
N ALA A 90 37.01 -11.83 -12.18
CA ALA A 90 37.73 -13.10 -12.10
C ALA A 90 38.08 -13.72 -13.47
N ASN A 91 37.52 -13.19 -14.57
CA ASN A 91 37.65 -13.77 -15.91
C ASN A 91 38.36 -12.78 -16.87
N PRO A 92 39.61 -13.05 -17.28
CA PRO A 92 40.38 -12.18 -18.18
C PRO A 92 39.74 -11.92 -19.54
N GLN A 93 38.73 -12.71 -19.93
CA GLN A 93 38.01 -12.54 -21.20
C GLN A 93 37.07 -11.32 -21.22
N PHE A 94 36.80 -10.67 -20.08
CA PHE A 94 35.86 -9.55 -19.96
C PHE A 94 36.52 -8.22 -19.57
N GLU A 95 37.74 -7.97 -20.05
CA GLU A 95 38.50 -6.74 -19.74
C GLU A 95 37.81 -5.45 -20.21
N ASP A 96 36.94 -5.52 -21.24
CA ASP A 96 36.30 -4.34 -21.81
C ASP A 96 35.33 -3.63 -20.85
N CYS A 97 34.62 -4.40 -20.00
CA CYS A 97 33.66 -3.81 -19.07
C CYS A 97 33.24 -4.74 -17.92
N LEU A 98 33.64 -4.38 -16.69
CA LEU A 98 33.29 -5.12 -15.47
C LEU A 98 31.81 -5.03 -15.11
N VAL A 99 31.17 -3.90 -15.39
CA VAL A 99 29.74 -3.66 -15.10
C VAL A 99 29.02 -3.35 -16.41
N PRO A 100 28.46 -4.36 -17.10
CA PRO A 100 27.88 -4.15 -18.42
C PRO A 100 26.71 -3.17 -18.37
N PRO A 101 26.61 -2.25 -19.36
CA PRO A 101 25.43 -1.41 -19.49
C PRO A 101 24.21 -2.28 -19.79
N MET A 102 23.03 -1.79 -19.43
CA MET A 102 21.78 -2.51 -19.59
C MET A 102 20.95 -1.90 -20.72
N SER A 103 20.32 -2.76 -21.50
CA SER A 103 19.35 -2.35 -22.52
C SER A 103 18.22 -1.50 -21.90
N PRO A 104 17.82 -0.38 -22.53
CA PRO A 104 16.77 0.49 -22.01
C PRO A 104 15.43 -0.23 -21.91
N TYR A 105 15.18 -1.24 -22.75
CA TYR A 105 13.95 -2.05 -22.69
C TYR A 105 13.81 -2.78 -21.35
N VAL A 106 14.89 -3.39 -20.87
CA VAL A 106 14.89 -4.09 -19.58
C VAL A 106 14.76 -3.08 -18.45
N GLY A 107 15.57 -2.03 -18.47
CA GLY A 107 15.58 -1.04 -17.39
C GLY A 107 14.24 -0.33 -17.21
N VAL A 108 13.64 0.11 -18.32
CA VAL A 108 12.34 0.78 -18.32
C VAL A 108 11.22 -0.19 -17.92
N ALA A 109 11.24 -1.45 -18.39
CA ALA A 109 10.23 -2.45 -18.03
C ALA A 109 10.24 -2.75 -16.52
N LEU A 110 11.41 -3.05 -15.94
CA LEU A 110 11.53 -3.33 -14.51
C LEU A 110 11.10 -2.13 -13.67
N LYS A 111 11.52 -0.92 -14.06
CA LYS A 111 11.13 0.32 -13.36
C LYS A 111 9.64 0.62 -13.48
N SER A 112 9.02 0.27 -14.61
CA SER A 112 7.59 0.48 -14.85
C SER A 112 6.71 -0.33 -13.91
N ILE A 113 7.08 -1.59 -13.61
CA ILE A 113 6.36 -2.42 -12.65
C ILE A 113 6.37 -1.77 -11.25
N LYS A 114 7.54 -1.29 -10.81
CA LYS A 114 7.70 -0.58 -9.54
C LYS A 114 6.81 0.66 -9.46
N VAL A 115 6.87 1.50 -10.49
CA VAL A 115 6.08 2.75 -10.53
C VAL A 115 4.58 2.50 -10.68
N PHE A 116 4.18 1.45 -11.40
CA PHE A 116 2.79 1.01 -11.49
C PHE A 116 2.22 0.67 -10.11
N GLY A 117 2.94 -0.16 -9.35
CA GLY A 117 2.58 -0.51 -7.98
C GLY A 117 2.47 0.73 -7.09
N ASN A 118 3.50 1.55 -7.04
CA ASN A 118 3.54 2.73 -6.17
C ASN A 118 2.41 3.73 -6.47
N ASN A 119 2.16 4.05 -7.75
CA ASN A 119 1.06 4.95 -8.12
C ASN A 119 -0.30 4.34 -7.76
N GLY A 120 -0.46 3.02 -7.98
CA GLY A 120 -1.70 2.33 -7.65
C GLY A 120 -2.01 2.32 -6.17
N VAL A 121 -1.00 2.23 -5.30
CA VAL A 121 -1.16 2.36 -3.84
C VAL A 121 -1.69 3.75 -3.48
N VAL A 122 -1.14 4.82 -4.06
CA VAL A 122 -1.64 6.20 -3.86
C VAL A 122 -3.11 6.30 -4.27
N TYR A 123 -3.45 5.88 -5.51
CA TYR A 123 -4.81 6.04 -6.03
C TYR A 123 -5.84 5.17 -5.29
N THR A 124 -5.49 3.95 -4.90
CA THR A 124 -6.39 3.10 -4.12
C THR A 124 -6.57 3.61 -2.69
N THR A 125 -5.56 4.27 -2.10
CA THR A 125 -5.71 4.94 -0.79
C THR A 125 -6.66 6.13 -0.91
N THR A 126 -6.55 6.93 -1.96
CA THR A 126 -7.50 8.01 -2.27
C THR A 126 -8.90 7.47 -2.55
N ALA A 127 -9.03 6.38 -3.31
CA ALA A 127 -10.31 5.70 -3.56
C ALA A 127 -10.96 5.25 -2.25
N LEU A 128 -10.19 4.68 -1.32
CA LEU A 128 -10.68 4.29 0.00
C LEU A 128 -11.18 5.51 0.78
N ALA A 129 -10.47 6.64 0.74
CA ALA A 129 -10.93 7.87 1.39
C ALA A 129 -12.24 8.39 0.80
N ILE A 130 -12.35 8.45 -0.54
CA ILE A 130 -13.60 8.85 -1.23
C ILE A 130 -14.74 7.93 -0.82
N GLU A 131 -14.52 6.62 -0.84
CA GLU A 131 -15.51 5.62 -0.49
C GLU A 131 -15.97 5.78 0.98
N ARG A 132 -15.06 6.03 1.91
CA ARG A 132 -15.40 6.32 3.32
C ARG A 132 -16.16 7.64 3.49
N ILE A 133 -15.84 8.68 2.69
CA ILE A 133 -16.60 9.94 2.67
C ILE A 133 -18.03 9.68 2.21
N VAL A 134 -18.21 8.99 1.08
CA VAL A 134 -19.54 8.64 0.54
C VAL A 134 -20.34 7.82 1.55
N SER A 135 -19.74 6.79 2.16
CA SER A 135 -20.37 5.97 3.20
C SER A 135 -20.80 6.78 4.43
N SER A 136 -20.05 7.84 4.76
CA SER A 136 -20.36 8.70 5.91
C SER A 136 -21.41 9.77 5.58
N LEU A 137 -21.54 10.18 4.33
CA LEU A 137 -22.53 11.17 3.90
C LEU A 137 -23.89 10.52 3.57
N GLN A 138 -23.90 9.32 3.00
CA GLN A 138 -25.10 8.65 2.50
C GLN A 138 -25.53 7.47 3.40
N LEU A 139 -25.72 7.71 4.70
CA LEU A 139 -25.91 6.64 5.70
C LEU A 139 -27.07 5.69 5.37
N GLU A 140 -28.19 6.18 4.84
CA GLU A 140 -29.39 5.37 4.58
C GLU A 140 -29.34 4.64 3.23
N SER A 141 -28.83 5.30 2.19
CA SER A 141 -28.77 4.72 0.84
C SER A 141 -27.62 3.72 0.67
N TYR A 142 -26.58 3.81 1.52
CA TYR A 142 -25.35 3.05 1.32
C TYR A 142 -25.52 1.55 1.60
N GLU A 143 -26.33 1.14 2.58
CA GLU A 143 -26.58 -0.29 2.86
C GLU A 143 -27.23 -1.03 1.67
N GLN A 144 -28.03 -0.31 0.89
CA GLN A 144 -28.70 -0.88 -0.29
C GLN A 144 -27.83 -0.86 -1.54
N LYS A 145 -26.65 -0.23 -1.49
CA LYS A 145 -25.79 -0.08 -2.66
C LYS A 145 -24.92 -1.32 -2.87
N ASN A 146 -25.04 -1.87 -4.07
CA ASN A 146 -24.19 -2.92 -4.59
C ASN A 146 -22.70 -2.53 -4.57
N SER A 147 -21.84 -3.51 -4.86
CA SER A 147 -20.38 -3.39 -4.97
C SER A 147 -19.87 -2.48 -6.11
N ILE A 148 -20.77 -1.75 -6.80
CA ILE A 148 -20.47 -0.96 -8.01
C ILE A 148 -19.47 0.16 -7.69
N LEU A 149 -19.64 0.87 -6.57
CA LEU A 149 -18.75 1.98 -6.21
C LEU A 149 -17.29 1.49 -6.03
N GLY A 150 -17.10 0.36 -5.35
CA GLY A 150 -15.78 -0.24 -5.15
C GLY A 150 -15.12 -0.62 -6.47
N TRP A 151 -15.85 -1.30 -7.36
CA TRP A 151 -15.35 -1.66 -8.68
C TRP A 151 -14.99 -0.44 -9.55
N THR A 152 -15.86 0.57 -9.59
CA THR A 152 -15.62 1.80 -10.37
C THR A 152 -14.37 2.53 -9.88
N LEU A 153 -14.22 2.75 -8.57
CA LEU A 153 -13.06 3.45 -8.01
C LEU A 153 -11.76 2.63 -8.19
N SER A 154 -11.81 1.31 -8.04
CA SER A 154 -10.67 0.43 -8.33
C SER A 154 -10.27 0.44 -9.81
N ALA A 155 -11.26 0.40 -10.72
CA ALA A 155 -11.02 0.46 -12.16
C ALA A 155 -10.39 1.80 -12.57
N ILE A 156 -10.87 2.93 -12.03
CA ILE A 156 -10.26 4.25 -12.25
C ILE A 156 -8.82 4.26 -11.75
N SER A 157 -8.54 3.70 -10.57
CA SER A 157 -7.18 3.62 -10.02
C SER A 157 -6.25 2.79 -10.90
N LEU A 158 -6.73 1.65 -11.41
CA LEU A 158 -6.01 0.79 -12.34
C LEU A 158 -5.69 1.49 -13.66
N MET A 159 -6.71 2.11 -14.27
CA MET A 159 -6.53 2.85 -15.53
C MET A 159 -5.58 4.03 -15.36
N ALA A 160 -5.73 4.81 -14.28
CA ALA A 160 -4.84 5.93 -13.99
C ALA A 160 -3.38 5.49 -13.85
N SER A 161 -3.11 4.45 -13.06
CA SER A 161 -1.75 3.88 -12.95
C SER A 161 -1.22 3.38 -14.28
N GLY A 162 -2.04 2.66 -15.05
CA GLY A 162 -1.66 2.11 -16.36
C GLY A 162 -1.33 3.20 -17.39
N VAL A 163 -2.19 4.20 -17.53
CA VAL A 163 -2.00 5.33 -18.45
C VAL A 163 -0.72 6.10 -18.11
N LEU A 164 -0.47 6.37 -16.83
CA LEU A 164 0.72 7.10 -16.41
C LEU A 164 2.02 6.31 -16.61
N VAL A 165 1.96 4.97 -16.55
CA VAL A 165 3.10 4.12 -16.91
C VAL A 165 3.28 4.10 -18.42
N ALA A 166 2.20 3.97 -19.20
CA ALA A 166 2.26 4.02 -20.66
C ALA A 166 2.87 5.34 -21.16
N ILE A 167 2.51 6.48 -20.57
CA ILE A 167 3.13 7.78 -20.88
C ILE A 167 4.64 7.76 -20.59
N ARG A 168 5.08 7.22 -19.46
CA ARG A 168 6.51 7.12 -19.12
C ARG A 168 7.28 6.23 -20.10
N VAL A 169 6.69 5.10 -20.46
CA VAL A 169 7.24 4.16 -21.45
C VAL A 169 7.34 4.83 -22.82
N GLY A 170 6.32 5.61 -23.22
CA GLY A 170 6.32 6.35 -24.49
C GLY A 170 7.30 7.54 -24.52
N LEU A 171 7.62 8.13 -23.37
CA LEU A 171 8.63 9.18 -23.22
C LEU A 171 10.06 8.65 -23.04
N ALA A 172 10.24 7.33 -22.93
CA ALA A 172 11.56 6.74 -22.74
C ALA A 172 12.37 6.76 -24.03
N ASP A 173 13.68 6.96 -23.91
CA ASP A 173 14.63 6.97 -25.03
C ASP A 173 15.28 5.59 -25.13
N TYR A 174 14.86 4.78 -26.11
CA TYR A 174 15.37 3.42 -26.29
C TYR A 174 16.64 3.36 -27.16
N SER A 175 17.18 4.51 -27.58
CA SER A 175 18.39 4.54 -28.42
C SER A 175 19.70 4.40 -27.63
N LYS A 176 19.65 4.54 -26.30
CA LYS A 176 20.83 4.56 -25.42
C LYS A 176 20.68 3.54 -24.31
N ASP A 177 21.76 2.79 -24.09
CA ASP A 177 21.86 1.92 -22.92
C ASP A 177 21.94 2.70 -21.62
N LEU A 178 21.61 2.02 -20.53
CA LEU A 178 21.51 2.60 -19.20
C LEU A 178 22.59 2.02 -18.27
N SER A 179 23.23 2.89 -17.50
CA SER A 179 24.17 2.50 -16.44
C SER A 179 23.45 1.96 -15.19
N ILE A 180 22.14 2.21 -15.03
CA ILE A 180 21.33 1.80 -13.87
C ILE A 180 19.87 1.55 -14.26
N THR A 181 19.12 0.78 -13.46
CA THR A 181 17.70 0.51 -13.72
C THR A 181 16.84 1.74 -13.45
N SER A 182 16.60 2.51 -14.50
CA SER A 182 15.85 3.75 -14.44
C SER A 182 15.03 4.03 -15.71
N PHE A 183 14.21 5.08 -15.63
CA PHE A 183 13.71 5.74 -16.82
C PHE A 183 14.80 6.63 -17.44
N THR A 184 14.65 6.95 -18.72
CA THR A 184 15.53 7.92 -19.37
C THR A 184 15.26 9.35 -18.91
N ALA A 185 16.06 10.33 -19.36
CA ALA A 185 16.00 11.69 -18.86
C ALA A 185 14.61 12.35 -18.97
N ALA A 186 13.95 12.22 -20.12
CA ALA A 186 12.62 12.81 -20.36
C ALA A 186 11.54 12.18 -19.47
N ALA A 187 11.47 10.85 -19.45
CA ALA A 187 10.54 10.10 -18.61
C ALA A 187 10.79 10.29 -17.10
N THR A 188 12.06 10.46 -16.70
CA THR A 188 12.43 10.83 -15.33
C THR A 188 11.91 12.22 -14.97
N GLY A 189 12.09 13.22 -15.84
CA GLY A 189 11.60 14.58 -15.60
C GLY A 189 10.08 14.63 -15.40
N PHE A 190 9.33 13.90 -16.23
CA PHE A 190 7.88 13.72 -16.04
C PHE A 190 7.55 13.02 -14.71
N SER A 191 8.30 11.96 -14.37
CA SER A 191 8.08 11.21 -13.13
C SER A 191 8.26 12.06 -11.88
N MET A 192 9.26 12.96 -11.85
CA MET A 192 9.50 13.86 -10.71
C MET A 192 8.33 14.84 -10.50
N ARG A 193 7.80 15.42 -11.58
CA ARG A 193 6.63 16.31 -11.49
C ARG A 193 5.40 15.59 -10.98
N LEU A 194 5.17 14.38 -11.48
CA LEU A 194 4.05 13.55 -11.08
C LEU A 194 4.15 13.10 -9.61
N GLN A 195 5.36 12.86 -9.10
CA GLN A 195 5.59 12.56 -7.69
C GLN A 195 5.15 13.70 -6.77
N TYR A 196 5.41 14.97 -7.13
CA TYR A 196 4.86 16.12 -6.39
C TYR A 196 3.33 16.13 -6.39
N SER A 197 2.70 15.84 -7.54
CA SER A 197 1.23 15.75 -7.63
C SER A 197 0.68 14.63 -6.74
N CYS A 198 1.30 13.44 -6.76
CA CYS A 198 0.93 12.34 -5.87
C CYS A 198 1.12 12.69 -4.39
N ALA A 199 2.19 13.41 -4.04
CA ALA A 199 2.41 13.89 -2.67
C ALA A 199 1.28 14.84 -2.22
N ALA A 200 0.83 15.75 -3.08
CA ALA A 200 -0.30 16.63 -2.79
C ALA A 200 -1.61 15.84 -2.59
N VAL A 201 -1.85 14.82 -3.41
CA VAL A 201 -3.00 13.91 -3.27
C VAL A 201 -2.94 13.14 -1.95
N GLU A 202 -1.77 12.67 -1.53
CA GLU A 202 -1.58 11.99 -0.23
C GLU A 202 -1.87 12.92 0.95
N VAL A 203 -1.33 14.15 0.94
CA VAL A 203 -1.61 15.16 1.96
C VAL A 203 -3.12 15.40 2.08
N LEU A 204 -3.80 15.60 0.94
CA LEU A 204 -5.24 15.80 0.90
C LEU A 204 -5.99 14.56 1.43
N THR A 205 -5.58 13.36 1.02
CA THR A 205 -6.21 12.10 1.43
C THR A 205 -6.11 11.89 2.95
N ALA A 206 -4.91 12.06 3.52
CA ALA A 206 -4.69 11.94 4.95
C ALA A 206 -5.49 13.00 5.74
N PHE A 207 -5.51 14.24 5.27
CA PHE A 207 -6.29 15.32 5.88
C PHE A 207 -7.80 15.03 5.86
N LEU A 208 -8.35 14.61 4.72
CA LEU A 208 -9.77 14.28 4.58
C LEU A 208 -10.18 13.12 5.50
N LEU A 209 -9.36 12.07 5.59
CA LEU A 209 -9.62 10.96 6.51
C LEU A 209 -9.53 11.37 7.99
N PHE A 210 -8.60 12.26 8.33
CA PHE A 210 -8.49 12.82 9.68
C PHE A 210 -9.76 13.61 10.07
N VAL A 211 -10.20 14.52 9.20
CA VAL A 211 -11.43 15.29 9.39
C VAL A 211 -12.64 14.35 9.50
N LEU A 212 -12.73 13.36 8.60
CA LEU A 212 -13.81 12.38 8.59
C LEU A 212 -13.87 11.57 9.89
N LEU A 213 -12.71 11.14 10.41
CA LEU A 213 -12.61 10.44 11.69
C LEU A 213 -13.15 11.32 12.83
N GLY A 214 -12.75 12.59 12.88
CA GLY A 214 -13.25 13.55 13.86
C GLY A 214 -14.76 13.77 13.78
N LEU A 215 -15.31 13.90 12.57
CA LEU A 215 -16.74 14.03 12.35
C LEU A 215 -17.51 12.78 12.77
N ASN A 216 -17.02 11.59 12.42
CA ASN A 216 -17.64 10.31 12.77
C ASN A 216 -17.63 10.06 14.28
N ILE A 217 -16.54 10.40 14.99
CA ILE A 217 -16.48 10.36 16.46
C ILE A 217 -17.47 11.34 17.08
N ARG A 218 -17.56 12.58 16.57
CA ARG A 218 -18.54 13.57 17.07
C ARG A 218 -19.98 13.09 16.87
N ARG A 219 -20.29 12.49 15.72
CA ARG A 219 -21.61 11.90 15.43
C ARG A 219 -21.92 10.72 16.36
N LEU A 220 -20.92 9.87 16.64
CA LEU A 220 -21.06 8.76 17.58
C LEU A 220 -21.39 9.25 18.99
N LYS A 221 -20.76 10.33 19.48
CA LYS A 221 -21.09 10.92 20.79
C LYS A 221 -22.50 11.51 20.84
N ARG A 222 -23.00 12.09 19.75
CA ARG A 222 -24.37 12.62 19.66
C ARG A 222 -25.45 11.53 19.55
N ARG A 223 -25.06 10.28 19.27
CA ARG A 223 -25.94 9.12 19.08
C ARG A 223 -26.75 8.75 20.32
N GLU A 224 -26.30 9.16 21.51
CA GLU A 224 -26.97 8.88 22.79
C GLU A 224 -28.37 9.52 22.89
N ARG A 225 -28.73 10.43 21.96
CA ARG A 225 -30.10 10.95 21.86
C ARG A 225 -31.04 9.94 21.19
N ILE A 226 -32.20 9.72 21.81
CA ILE A 226 -33.15 8.61 21.53
C ILE A 226 -33.75 8.64 20.11
N VAL A 227 -33.70 9.77 19.41
CA VAL A 227 -34.49 10.06 18.19
C VAL A 227 -34.08 9.27 16.94
N ASN A 228 -32.90 8.65 16.89
CA ASN A 228 -32.41 8.01 15.65
C ASN A 228 -32.74 6.51 15.53
N SER A 229 -33.02 6.07 14.30
CA SER A 229 -33.27 4.67 13.93
C SER A 229 -32.09 3.75 14.28
N LEU A 230 -32.38 2.46 14.50
CA LEU A 230 -31.36 1.44 14.81
C LEU A 230 -30.35 1.27 13.66
N ALA A 231 -30.79 1.35 12.41
CA ALA A 231 -29.93 1.27 11.22
C ALA A 231 -28.91 2.42 11.19
N TYR A 232 -29.37 3.66 11.38
CA TYR A 232 -28.49 4.84 11.46
C TYR A 232 -27.42 4.69 12.55
N LYS A 233 -27.84 4.18 13.71
CA LYS A 233 -26.98 3.90 14.86
C LYS A 233 -25.93 2.82 14.55
N ALA A 234 -26.29 1.77 13.83
CA ALA A 234 -25.38 0.72 13.37
C ALA A 234 -24.36 1.27 12.35
N GLN A 235 -24.83 2.01 11.34
CA GLN A 235 -24.01 2.55 10.27
C GLN A 235 -22.94 3.52 10.77
N ILE A 236 -23.27 4.41 11.73
CA ILE A 236 -22.26 5.29 12.34
C ILE A 236 -21.17 4.47 13.04
N ARG A 237 -21.54 3.38 13.75
CA ARG A 237 -20.56 2.53 14.45
C ARG A 237 -19.65 1.83 13.45
N GLU A 238 -20.21 1.33 12.36
CA GLU A 238 -19.44 0.73 11.27
C GLU A 238 -18.49 1.77 10.66
N ASN A 239 -18.98 2.95 10.29
CA ASN A 239 -18.18 4.03 9.72
C ASN A 239 -17.04 4.46 10.64
N VAL A 240 -17.29 4.64 11.95
CA VAL A 240 -16.22 4.93 12.91
C VAL A 240 -15.18 3.81 12.94
N SER A 241 -15.61 2.54 13.02
CA SER A 241 -14.71 1.40 13.06
C SER A 241 -13.86 1.28 11.79
N ALA A 242 -14.49 1.45 10.63
CA ALA A 242 -13.85 1.37 9.33
C ALA A 242 -12.91 2.56 9.07
N THR A 243 -13.32 3.79 9.36
CA THR A 243 -12.46 4.98 9.23
C THR A 243 -11.29 4.91 10.22
N ALA A 244 -11.51 4.43 11.44
CA ALA A 244 -10.42 4.24 12.41
C ALA A 244 -9.40 3.19 11.94
N LEU A 245 -9.78 2.28 11.03
CA LEU A 245 -8.88 1.31 10.42
C LEU A 245 -8.21 1.86 9.16
N ALA A 246 -8.95 2.57 8.31
CA ALA A 246 -8.43 3.20 7.10
C ALA A 246 -7.43 4.33 7.40
N PHE A 247 -7.68 5.14 8.44
CA PHE A 247 -6.85 6.30 8.77
C PHE A 247 -5.40 5.92 9.14
N PRO A 248 -5.11 4.97 10.04
CA PRO A 248 -3.73 4.56 10.33
C PRO A 248 -3.00 4.00 9.11
N LEU A 249 -3.70 3.31 8.21
CA LEU A 249 -3.11 2.80 6.97
C LEU A 249 -2.74 3.93 6.01
N ALA A 250 -3.66 4.88 5.80
CA ALA A 250 -3.42 6.06 4.99
C ALA A 250 -2.34 6.98 5.60
N PHE A 251 -2.32 7.12 6.94
CA PHE A 251 -1.31 7.89 7.64
C PHE A 251 0.08 7.24 7.57
N LEU A 252 0.16 5.91 7.71
CA LEU A 252 1.41 5.18 7.49
C LEU A 252 1.91 5.41 6.06
N HIS A 253 1.03 5.28 5.07
CA HIS A 253 1.38 5.53 3.68
C HIS A 253 1.88 6.96 3.48
N PHE A 254 1.13 7.95 3.98
CA PHE A 254 1.52 9.36 3.95
C PHE A 254 2.91 9.61 4.57
N VAL A 255 3.20 9.08 5.77
CA VAL A 255 4.49 9.30 6.44
C VAL A 255 5.66 8.71 5.65
N VAL A 256 5.49 7.52 5.05
CA VAL A 256 6.55 6.86 4.28
C VAL A 256 6.67 7.44 2.87
N TYR A 257 5.55 7.79 2.25
CA TYR A 257 5.50 8.27 0.87
C TYR A 257 5.88 9.74 0.77
N LEU A 258 5.57 10.60 1.75
CA LEU A 258 5.85 12.04 1.65
C LEU A 258 7.34 12.35 1.40
N PRO A 259 8.32 11.73 2.08
CA PRO A 259 9.74 11.87 1.72
C PRO A 259 10.02 11.46 0.27
N THR A 260 9.44 10.34 -0.18
CA THR A 260 9.55 9.85 -1.57
C THR A 260 8.89 10.80 -2.58
N GLY A 261 7.82 11.50 -2.19
CA GLY A 261 7.07 12.40 -3.07
C GLY A 261 7.63 13.82 -3.13
N VAL A 262 8.42 14.24 -2.13
CA VAL A 262 8.94 15.61 -2.02
C VAL A 262 10.47 15.65 -2.08
N VAL A 263 11.15 14.90 -1.20
CA VAL A 263 12.62 14.93 -1.08
C VAL A 263 13.25 14.35 -2.34
N MET A 264 12.73 13.23 -2.86
CA MET A 264 13.27 12.61 -4.08
C MET A 264 13.20 13.55 -5.29
N PRO A 265 12.05 14.12 -5.69
CA PRO A 265 12.01 15.10 -6.77
C PRO A 265 12.92 16.30 -6.54
N THR A 266 12.94 16.85 -5.33
CA THR A 266 13.75 18.04 -5.01
C THR A 266 15.24 17.75 -5.18
N TRP A 267 15.70 16.62 -4.65
CA TRP A 267 17.10 16.22 -4.73
C TRP A 267 17.50 15.77 -6.13
N ALA A 268 16.65 14.99 -6.81
CA ALA A 268 16.91 14.54 -8.18
C ALA A 268 16.99 15.72 -9.17
N LEU A 269 16.09 16.70 -9.05
CA LEU A 269 16.06 17.86 -9.93
C LEU A 269 17.18 18.87 -9.66
N SER A 270 17.77 18.87 -8.46
CA SER A 270 18.95 19.70 -8.17
C SER A 270 20.23 19.17 -8.83
N LYS A 271 20.22 17.93 -9.33
CA LYS A 271 21.35 17.33 -10.04
C LYS A 271 21.28 17.59 -11.54
N THR A 272 22.37 18.10 -12.10
CA THR A 272 22.55 18.33 -13.54
C THR A 272 22.88 17.03 -14.26
N ASP A 273 23.76 16.21 -13.67
CA ASP A 273 24.16 14.93 -14.23
C ASP A 273 23.10 13.84 -14.02
N LEU A 274 22.93 12.99 -15.03
CA LEU A 274 21.91 11.94 -15.02
C LEU A 274 22.27 10.83 -14.02
N SER A 275 23.55 10.48 -13.87
CA SER A 275 23.98 9.43 -12.94
C SER A 275 23.75 9.89 -11.50
N GLU A 276 24.16 11.11 -11.15
CA GLU A 276 23.88 11.69 -9.83
C GLU A 276 22.37 11.79 -9.55
N ARG A 277 21.58 12.14 -10.57
CA ARG A 277 20.12 12.17 -10.45
C ARG A 277 19.55 10.79 -10.13
N MET A 278 20.01 9.74 -10.82
CA MET A 278 19.54 8.38 -10.59
C MET A 278 19.97 7.86 -9.21
N GLN A 279 21.17 8.22 -8.78
CA GLN A 279 21.65 7.92 -7.43
C GLN A 279 20.77 8.61 -6.37
N ALA A 280 20.46 9.89 -6.54
CA ALA A 280 19.56 10.61 -5.64
C ALA A 280 18.18 9.92 -5.56
N VAL A 281 17.61 9.51 -6.70
CA VAL A 281 16.36 8.74 -6.75
C VAL A 281 16.45 7.41 -6.00
N ALA A 282 17.55 6.67 -6.19
CA ALA A 282 17.77 5.41 -5.49
C ALA A 282 17.92 5.61 -3.97
N MET A 283 18.59 6.68 -3.51
CA MET A 283 18.79 6.99 -2.09
C MET A 283 17.51 7.44 -1.37
N SER A 284 16.63 8.14 -2.09
CA SER A 284 15.48 8.85 -1.49
C SER A 284 14.12 8.16 -1.70
N ASP A 285 14.13 6.95 -2.25
CA ASP A 285 12.93 6.13 -2.36
C ASP A 285 12.70 5.32 -1.07
N PHE A 286 11.76 5.78 -0.24
CA PHE A 286 11.40 5.17 1.05
C PHE A 286 10.21 4.22 0.96
N MET A 287 9.57 4.10 -0.20
CA MET A 287 8.39 3.26 -0.40
C MET A 287 8.58 1.80 0.04
N PRO A 288 9.77 1.17 -0.08
CA PRO A 288 9.98 -0.19 0.42
C PRO A 288 9.68 -0.37 1.91
N LEU A 289 9.85 0.67 2.74
CA LEU A 289 9.47 0.61 4.16
C LEU A 289 7.96 0.40 4.34
N TYR A 290 7.15 0.99 3.46
CA TYR A 290 5.69 0.81 3.48
C TYR A 290 5.33 -0.66 3.25
N PHE A 291 6.03 -1.35 2.34
CA PHE A 291 5.75 -2.75 2.03
C PHE A 291 5.93 -3.70 3.23
N ALA A 292 6.86 -3.39 4.15
CA ALA A 292 7.03 -4.14 5.39
C ALA A 292 6.09 -3.66 6.50
N PHE A 293 5.90 -2.35 6.66
CA PHE A 293 5.05 -1.83 7.73
C PHE A 293 3.56 -2.05 7.50
N PHE A 294 3.10 -2.04 6.25
CA PHE A 294 1.70 -2.27 5.90
C PHE A 294 1.16 -3.60 6.48
N PRO A 295 1.75 -4.78 6.19
CA PRO A 295 1.27 -6.02 6.76
C PRO A 295 1.45 -6.10 8.27
N LEU A 296 2.47 -5.46 8.86
CA LEU A 296 2.63 -5.38 10.32
C LEU A 296 1.49 -4.61 10.98
N VAL A 297 1.08 -3.48 10.41
CA VAL A 297 -0.05 -2.70 10.92
C VAL A 297 -1.34 -3.50 10.81
N LEU A 298 -1.59 -4.19 9.68
CA LEU A 298 -2.74 -5.08 9.53
C LEU A 298 -2.71 -6.21 10.58
N TRP A 299 -1.55 -6.83 10.79
CA TRP A 299 -1.34 -7.89 11.76
C TRP A 299 -1.71 -7.44 13.18
N TRP A 300 -1.13 -6.31 13.59
CA TRP A 300 -1.35 -5.72 14.90
C TRP A 300 -2.82 -5.35 15.11
N ARG A 301 -3.45 -4.70 14.12
CA ARG A 301 -4.87 -4.29 14.19
C ARG A 301 -5.81 -5.47 14.35
N ASN A 302 -5.62 -6.52 13.56
CA ASN A 302 -6.46 -7.72 13.65
C ASN A 302 -6.28 -8.44 14.98
N ARG A 303 -5.05 -8.51 15.49
CA ARG A 303 -4.76 -9.08 16.82
C ARG A 303 -5.45 -8.27 17.92
N ALA A 304 -5.34 -6.94 17.90
CA ALA A 304 -6.01 -6.07 18.87
C ALA A 304 -7.54 -6.26 18.84
N LYS A 305 -8.13 -6.40 17.65
CA LYS A 305 -9.56 -6.69 17.50
C LYS A 305 -9.95 -8.04 18.13
N LYS A 306 -9.18 -9.11 17.88
CA LYS A 306 -9.43 -10.44 18.46
C LYS A 306 -9.35 -10.41 19.99
N VAL A 307 -8.36 -9.71 20.55
CA VAL A 307 -8.21 -9.54 22.01
C VAL A 307 -9.41 -8.79 22.60
N ASN A 308 -9.86 -7.71 21.97
CA ASN A 308 -11.04 -6.98 22.44
C ASN A 308 -12.30 -7.85 22.43
N ILE A 309 -12.49 -8.68 21.40
CA ILE A 309 -13.60 -9.63 21.34
C ILE A 309 -13.48 -10.68 22.46
N ALA A 310 -12.29 -11.26 22.66
CA ALA A 310 -12.06 -12.21 23.75
C ALA A 310 -12.35 -11.61 25.13
N ASN A 311 -11.90 -10.38 25.39
CA ASN A 311 -12.16 -9.67 26.64
C ASN A 311 -13.66 -9.38 26.84
N LEU A 312 -14.41 -9.11 25.79
CA LEU A 312 -15.88 -8.96 25.88
C LEU A 312 -16.56 -10.28 26.26
N PHE A 313 -16.07 -11.43 25.79
CA PHE A 313 -16.61 -12.73 26.19
C PHE A 313 -16.28 -13.07 27.65
N VAL A 314 -15.07 -12.72 28.11
CA VAL A 314 -14.63 -12.94 29.50
C VAL A 314 -15.40 -12.02 30.46
N ASN A 315 -15.51 -10.73 30.15
CA ASN A 315 -16.11 -9.74 31.05
C ASN A 315 -17.65 -9.81 31.10
N ASN A 316 -18.31 -10.23 30.02
CA ASN A 316 -19.77 -10.34 29.99
C ASN A 316 -20.30 -11.66 30.58
N LEU A 317 -19.46 -12.49 31.23
CA LEU A 317 -19.88 -13.73 31.91
C LEU A 317 -20.72 -14.70 31.05
N ILE A 318 -20.67 -14.59 29.71
CA ILE A 318 -21.33 -15.52 28.78
C ILE A 318 -20.72 -16.94 28.89
N ARG A 319 -19.71 -17.13 29.76
CA ARG A 319 -19.01 -18.41 29.95
C ARG A 319 -18.76 -18.82 31.41
N THR A 320 -19.64 -18.47 32.35
CA THR A 320 -19.64 -19.13 33.69
C THR A 320 -21.04 -19.46 34.20
N GLY A 321 -21.97 -19.76 33.30
CA GLY A 321 -23.15 -20.57 33.61
C GLY A 321 -23.09 -21.80 32.71
N ASP A 322 -22.28 -22.80 33.11
CA ASP A 322 -22.35 -24.22 32.69
C ASP A 322 -20.97 -24.88 32.63
N THR A 323 -20.48 -25.21 33.82
CA THR A 323 -19.85 -26.52 34.04
C THR A 323 -20.56 -27.29 35.17
N LYS A 324 -21.82 -26.94 35.47
CA LYS A 324 -22.69 -27.71 36.37
C LYS A 324 -24.12 -27.81 35.82
N GLY A 325 -24.27 -28.64 34.79
CA GLY A 325 -25.38 -29.60 34.69
C GLY A 325 -26.74 -29.09 34.22
N GLU A 326 -27.01 -29.29 32.93
CA GLU A 326 -28.21 -30.01 32.47
C GLU A 326 -29.60 -29.34 32.62
N LYS A 327 -29.70 -28.07 33.05
CA LYS A 327 -31.00 -27.36 33.15
C LYS A 327 -31.24 -26.25 32.11
N ASP A 328 -30.22 -25.72 31.44
CA ASP A 328 -30.38 -24.54 30.57
C ASP A 328 -30.99 -24.81 29.20
N GLY A 329 -31.00 -26.06 28.74
CA GLY A 329 -31.74 -26.46 27.52
C GLY A 329 -33.25 -26.25 27.65
N LEU A 330 -33.79 -26.24 28.88
CA LEU A 330 -35.21 -26.03 29.14
C LEU A 330 -35.59 -24.54 29.07
N GLU A 331 -34.69 -23.64 29.47
CA GLU A 331 -34.98 -22.19 29.44
C GLU A 331 -34.87 -21.61 28.04
N THR A 332 -33.90 -22.04 27.23
CA THR A 332 -33.79 -21.58 25.83
C THR A 332 -35.00 -21.99 25.00
N ALA A 333 -35.53 -23.20 25.21
CA ALA A 333 -36.78 -23.63 24.59
C ALA A 333 -37.97 -22.75 25.00
N LYS A 334 -38.03 -22.34 26.28
CA LYS A 334 -39.07 -21.46 26.82
C LYS A 334 -39.04 -20.06 26.21
N TYR A 335 -37.86 -19.50 25.95
CA TYR A 335 -37.71 -18.21 25.27
C TYR A 335 -38.18 -18.25 23.81
N PHE A 336 -37.90 -19.34 23.08
CA PHE A 336 -38.42 -19.53 21.72
C PHE A 336 -39.93 -19.76 21.69
N GLU A 337 -40.49 -20.43 22.70
CA GLU A 337 -41.95 -20.61 22.82
C GLU A 337 -42.69 -19.29 23.08
N ILE A 338 -42.15 -18.43 23.96
CA ILE A 338 -42.71 -17.10 24.24
C ILE A 338 -42.62 -16.21 22.99
N LEU A 339 -41.50 -16.25 22.26
CA LEU A 339 -41.34 -15.51 21.01
C LEU A 339 -42.37 -15.93 19.95
N ASN A 340 -42.61 -17.24 19.81
CA ASN A 340 -43.63 -17.77 18.89
C ASN A 340 -45.06 -17.42 19.31
N LYS A 341 -45.34 -17.27 20.60
CA LYS A 341 -46.64 -16.80 21.10
C LYS A 341 -46.89 -15.32 20.85
N MET A 342 -45.84 -14.49 20.79
CA MET A 342 -45.97 -13.07 20.46
C MET A 342 -46.09 -12.79 18.95
N LEU A 343 -45.72 -13.76 18.10
CA LEU A 343 -45.78 -13.66 16.65
C LEU A 343 -47.06 -14.23 16.02
N LYS A 344 -47.98 -14.76 16.83
CA LYS A 344 -49.33 -15.17 16.44
C LYS A 344 -50.35 -14.16 16.93
#